data_AF-A0A9P0TID5-F1
#
_entry.id   AF-A0A9P0TID5-F1
#
_cell.length_a   1.000
_cell.length_b   1.000
_cell.length_c   1.000
_cell.angle_alpha   90.00
_cell.angle_beta   90.00
_cell.angle_gamma   90.00
#
_symmetry.space_group_name_H-M   'P 1'
#
loop_
_entity.id
_entity.type
_entity.pdbx_description
1 polymer ?
#
loop_
_entity_poly.entity_id
_entity_poly.type
_entity_poly.pdbx_seq_one_letter_code
_entity_poly.pdbx_strand_id
1 'polypeptide(L)'
;MNNQATSEFLQNYLTKAIAMVLIIVGQVLVVTSTYQLGIVGTYCGDYFGILMKERVTEFPFNICNNPMYRGSTLTFLGYALFHAKPAGILIAYCVHLVYESAIKFEEPFTLKIYSCQKQNGKAVN
;
A
#
# COMPACT_ATOMS: atom_id res chain seq x y z
N MET A 1 2.85 23.76 5.67
CA MET A 1 3.64 23.28 4.51
C MET A 1 4.42 24.37 3.76
N ASN A 2 4.21 25.67 4.00
CA ASN A 2 4.85 26.73 3.20
C ASN A 2 6.30 27.07 3.60
N ASN A 3 6.76 26.66 4.79
CA ASN A 3 8.07 27.07 5.32
C ASN A 3 9.24 26.15 4.93
N GLN A 4 8.99 25.07 4.19
CA GLN A 4 10.07 24.16 3.78
C GLN A 4 10.68 24.61 2.44
N ALA A 5 12.00 24.66 2.37
CA ALA A 5 12.74 24.93 1.13
C ALA A 5 12.33 23.95 0.01
N THR A 6 12.10 24.50 -1.17
CA THR A 6 11.90 23.74 -2.41
C THR A 6 13.23 23.54 -3.12
N SER A 7 13.41 22.42 -3.81
CA SER A 7 14.57 22.22 -4.68
C SER A 7 14.26 22.70 -6.10
N GLU A 8 15.07 23.61 -6.64
CA GLU A 8 14.95 24.08 -8.03
C GLU A 8 15.08 22.93 -9.05
N PHE A 9 15.91 21.93 -8.74
CA PHE A 9 16.11 20.75 -9.58
C PHE A 9 14.80 19.96 -9.81
N LEU A 10 13.92 19.93 -8.81
CA LEU A 10 12.65 19.20 -8.85
C LEU A 10 11.49 20.01 -9.47
N GLN A 11 11.69 21.29 -9.80
CA GLN A 11 10.62 22.17 -10.28
C GLN A 11 10.31 22.04 -11.78
N ASN A 12 11.04 21.18 -12.48
CA ASN A 12 10.88 21.02 -13.92
C ASN A 12 9.58 20.28 -14.29
N TYR A 13 9.12 20.46 -15.54
CA TYR A 13 7.88 19.89 -16.05
C TYR A 13 7.87 18.34 -16.01
N LEU A 14 9.01 17.72 -16.33
CA LEU A 14 9.15 16.27 -16.33
C LEU A 14 8.94 15.69 -14.92
N THR A 15 9.51 16.31 -13.88
CA THR A 15 9.31 15.88 -12.49
C THR A 15 7.85 15.99 -12.08
N LYS A 16 7.14 17.05 -12.47
CA LYS A 16 5.70 17.19 -12.19
C LYS A 16 4.86 16.14 -12.93
N ALA A 17 5.20 15.84 -14.19
CA ALA A 17 4.53 14.79 -14.95
C ALA A 17 4.74 13.41 -14.31
N ILE A 18 5.98 13.07 -13.95
CA ILE A 18 6.31 11.83 -13.23
C ILE A 18 5.55 11.77 -11.89
N ALA A 19 5.54 12.86 -11.13
CA ALA A 19 4.83 12.96 -9.87
C ALA A 19 3.33 12.66 -10.02
N MET A 20 2.68 13.23 -11.04
CA MET A 20 1.27 12.97 -11.33
C MET A 20 1.01 11.51 -11.68
N VAL A 21 1.86 10.90 -12.50
CA VAL A 21 1.75 9.47 -12.84
C VAL A 21 1.87 8.62 -11.57
N LEU A 22 2.84 8.91 -10.70
CA LEU A 22 3.02 8.19 -9.43
C LEU A 22 1.79 8.30 -8.52
N ILE A 23 1.21 9.50 -8.40
CA ILE A 23 -0.02 9.72 -7.61
C ILE A 23 -1.19 8.94 -8.21
N ILE A 24 -1.40 9.01 -9.53
CA ILE A 24 -2.52 8.32 -10.18
C ILE A 24 -2.40 6.81 -10.00
N VAL A 25 -1.22 6.24 -10.29
CA VAL A 25 -0.97 4.81 -10.12
C VAL A 25 -1.13 4.41 -8.65
N GLY A 26 -0.59 5.20 -7.72
CA GLY A 26 -0.71 4.97 -6.29
C GLY A 26 -2.16 4.92 -5.83
N GLN A 27 -2.96 5.91 -6.23
CA GLN A 27 -4.39 5.96 -5.90
C GLN A 27 -5.19 4.83 -6.51
N VAL A 28 -4.89 4.43 -7.76
CA VAL A 28 -5.54 3.27 -8.39
C VAL A 28 -5.28 2.02 -7.56
N LEU A 29 -4.03 1.76 -7.17
CA LEU A 29 -3.68 0.60 -6.34
C LEU A 29 -4.38 0.62 -4.98
N VAL A 30 -4.38 1.77 -4.28
CA VAL A 30 -5.04 1.91 -2.98
C VAL A 30 -6.54 1.66 -3.11
N VAL A 31 -7.24 2.41 -3.95
CA VAL A 31 -8.70 2.35 -4.06
C VAL A 31 -9.17 0.96 -4.50
N THR A 32 -8.51 0.36 -5.50
CA THR A 32 -8.92 -0.95 -5.99
C THR A 32 -8.59 -2.07 -5.01
N SER A 33 -7.49 -1.96 -4.25
CA SER A 33 -7.20 -2.91 -3.16
C SER A 33 -8.21 -2.83 -2.02
N THR A 34 -8.58 -1.61 -1.60
CA THR A 34 -9.61 -1.38 -0.58
C THR A 34 -10.98 -1.84 -1.05
N TYR A 35 -11.30 -1.66 -2.33
CA TYR A 35 -12.55 -2.16 -2.90
C TYR A 35 -12.64 -3.69 -2.82
N GLN A 36 -11.56 -4.39 -3.15
CA GLN A 36 -11.52 -5.86 -3.09
C GLN A 36 -11.54 -6.41 -1.65
N LEU A 37 -10.82 -5.78 -0.73
CA LEU A 37 -10.76 -6.23 0.67
C LEU A 37 -11.97 -5.78 1.51
N GLY A 38 -12.66 -4.72 1.09
CA GLY A 38 -13.63 -4.00 1.90
C GLY A 38 -12.98 -3.34 3.12
N ILE A 39 -13.79 -2.68 3.96
CA ILE A 39 -13.30 -1.98 5.16
C ILE A 39 -12.66 -2.97 6.14
N VAL A 40 -13.30 -4.12 6.37
CA VAL A 40 -12.84 -5.11 7.35
C VAL A 40 -11.50 -5.71 6.94
N GLY A 41 -11.34 -6.15 5.68
CA GLY A 41 -10.06 -6.69 5.22
C GLY A 41 -8.96 -5.63 5.14
N THR A 42 -9.31 -4.38 4.82
CA THR A 42 -8.35 -3.26 4.76
C THR A 42 -7.75 -2.93 6.12
N TYR A 43 -8.51 -3.09 7.21
CA TYR A 43 -8.09 -2.78 8.57
C TYR A 43 -7.79 -4.04 9.41
N CYS A 44 -7.23 -5.08 8.78
CA CYS A 44 -6.78 -6.32 9.45
C CYS A 44 -7.87 -7.02 10.27
N GLY A 45 -9.12 -7.02 9.79
CA GLY A 45 -10.24 -7.68 10.46
C GLY A 45 -10.07 -9.20 10.63
N ASP A 46 -9.21 -9.81 9.83
CA ASP A 46 -8.79 -11.20 9.95
C ASP A 46 -8.06 -11.49 11.27
N TYR A 47 -7.35 -10.51 11.84
CA TYR A 47 -6.73 -10.61 13.17
C TYR A 47 -7.74 -10.65 14.31
N PHE A 48 -8.95 -10.16 14.05
CA PHE A 48 -10.08 -10.23 14.99
C PHE A 48 -11.02 -11.40 14.69
N GLY A 49 -10.64 -12.31 13.79
CA GLY A 49 -11.43 -13.49 13.43
C GLY A 49 -12.51 -13.26 12.38
N ILE A 50 -12.58 -12.07 11.77
CA ILE A 50 -13.50 -11.79 10.66
C ILE A 50 -12.79 -12.13 9.35
N LEU A 51 -12.88 -13.40 8.96
CA LEU A 51 -12.13 -13.96 7.84
C LEU A 51 -12.89 -13.85 6.52
N MET A 52 -12.18 -13.55 5.44
CA MET A 52 -12.70 -13.73 4.09
C MET A 52 -12.76 -15.24 3.77
N LYS A 53 -13.57 -15.63 2.79
CA LYS A 53 -13.66 -17.04 2.33
C LYS A 53 -12.33 -17.53 1.77
N GLU A 54 -11.65 -16.66 1.04
CA GLU A 54 -10.36 -16.91 0.42
C GLU A 54 -9.59 -15.59 0.30
N ARG A 55 -8.28 -15.68 0.07
CA ARG A 55 -7.48 -14.49 -0.21
C ARG A 55 -7.80 -13.97 -1.60
N VAL A 56 -7.93 -12.65 -1.69
CA VAL A 56 -8.10 -11.95 -2.97
C VAL A 56 -6.85 -12.17 -3.82
N THR A 57 -7.06 -12.66 -5.03
CA THR A 57 -6.01 -12.84 -6.04
C THR A 57 -6.25 -12.01 -7.29
N GLU A 58 -7.38 -11.30 -7.37
CA GLU A 58 -7.73 -10.41 -8.47
C GLU A 58 -6.93 -9.11 -8.44
N PHE A 59 -7.05 -8.30 -9.49
CA PHE A 59 -6.46 -6.96 -9.52
C PHE A 59 -6.91 -6.13 -8.30
N PRO A 60 -5.99 -5.45 -7.61
CA PRO A 60 -4.56 -5.25 -7.93
C PRO A 60 -3.57 -6.29 -7.34
N PHE A 61 -4.05 -7.30 -6.61
CA PHE A 61 -3.22 -8.30 -5.93
C PHE A 61 -2.54 -9.30 -6.89
N ASN A 62 -3.05 -9.46 -8.12
CA ASN A 62 -2.41 -10.31 -9.14
C ASN A 62 -1.10 -9.73 -9.69
N ILE A 63 -0.91 -8.40 -9.65
CA ILE A 63 0.25 -7.72 -10.24
C ILE A 63 1.20 -7.15 -9.19
N CYS A 64 0.72 -6.93 -7.97
CA CYS A 64 1.45 -6.22 -6.94
C CYS A 64 1.14 -6.84 -5.57
N ASN A 65 2.19 -7.25 -4.86
CA ASN A 65 2.07 -7.70 -3.47
C ASN A 65 1.84 -6.49 -2.57
N ASN A 66 0.84 -6.58 -1.69
CA ASN A 66 0.48 -5.53 -0.73
C ASN A 66 0.20 -4.17 -1.43
N PRO A 67 -0.74 -4.14 -2.40
CA PRO A 67 -0.98 -2.99 -3.28
C PRO A 67 -1.35 -1.71 -2.53
N MET A 68 -2.02 -1.82 -1.37
CA MET A 68 -2.32 -0.68 -0.50
C MET A 68 -1.05 0.02 0.01
N TYR A 69 -0.07 -0.75 0.51
CA TYR A 69 1.19 -0.21 1.02
C TYR A 69 2.02 0.41 -0.10
N ARG A 70 2.14 -0.32 -1.22
CA ARG A 70 2.87 0.15 -2.42
C ARG A 70 2.24 1.41 -2.99
N GLY A 71 0.92 1.41 -3.15
CA GLY A 71 0.17 2.55 -3.67
C GLY A 71 0.30 3.78 -2.79
N SER A 72 0.20 3.61 -1.46
CA SER A 72 0.38 4.72 -0.51
C SER A 72 1.79 5.32 -0.56
N THR A 73 2.84 4.48 -0.64
CA THR A 73 4.22 4.97 -0.84
C THR A 73 4.37 5.78 -2.12
N LEU A 74 3.80 5.29 -3.23
CA LEU A 74 3.83 6.00 -4.52
C LEU A 74 3.10 7.34 -4.45
N THR A 75 1.94 7.40 -3.80
CA THR A 75 1.20 8.64 -3.57
C THR A 75 2.02 9.63 -2.75
N PHE A 76 2.64 9.22 -1.64
CA PHE A 76 3.46 10.12 -0.81
C PHE A 76 4.69 10.63 -1.55
N LEU A 77 5.39 9.75 -2.28
CA LEU A 77 6.55 10.13 -3.08
C LEU A 77 6.15 11.09 -4.21
N GLY A 78 5.07 10.77 -4.93
CA GLY A 78 4.55 11.62 -5.99
C GLY A 78 4.15 12.99 -5.47
N TYR A 79 3.47 13.08 -4.32
CA TYR A 79 3.10 14.36 -3.71
C TYR A 79 4.33 15.19 -3.30
N ALA A 80 5.37 14.54 -2.74
CA ALA A 80 6.62 15.21 -2.40
C ALA A 80 7.35 15.76 -3.63
N LEU A 81 7.37 15.00 -4.73
CA LEU A 81 7.95 15.41 -6.01
C LEU A 81 7.15 16.55 -6.66
N PHE A 82 5.81 16.46 -6.64
CA PHE A 82 4.93 17.48 -7.23
C PHE A 82 5.16 18.86 -6.61
N HIS A 83 5.37 18.90 -5.29
CA HIS A 83 5.67 20.13 -4.54
C HIS A 83 7.17 20.45 -4.43
N ALA A 84 8.04 19.68 -5.10
CA ALA A 84 9.49 19.87 -5.09
C ALA A 84 10.09 19.95 -3.67
N LYS A 85 9.60 19.12 -2.72
CA LYS A 85 9.99 19.14 -1.30
C LYS A 85 10.95 17.99 -0.95
N PRO A 86 12.26 18.24 -0.76
CA PRO A 86 13.23 17.17 -0.48
C PRO A 86 12.96 16.39 0.81
N ALA A 87 12.57 17.07 1.90
CA ALA A 87 12.21 16.38 3.14
C ALA A 87 10.97 15.49 2.98
N GLY A 88 10.05 15.83 2.06
CA GLY A 88 8.91 14.96 1.74
C GLY A 88 9.35 13.64 1.11
N ILE A 89 10.41 13.67 0.30
CA ILE A 89 11.00 12.46 -0.31
C ILE A 89 11.63 11.58 0.77
N LEU A 90 12.38 12.19 1.71
CA LEU A 90 12.95 11.47 2.84
C LEU A 90 11.87 10.84 3.72
N ILE A 91 10.79 11.56 4.00
CA ILE A 91 9.66 11.04 4.77
C ILE A 91 8.98 9.89 4.01
N ALA A 92 8.73 10.04 2.70
CA ALA A 92 8.15 8.97 1.88
C ALA A 92 9.03 7.71 1.90
N TYR A 93 10.36 7.87 1.87
CA TYR A 93 11.31 6.77 2.02
C TYR A 93 11.26 6.15 3.43
N CYS A 94 11.19 6.94 4.49
CA CYS A 94 11.02 6.42 5.85
C CYS A 94 9.72 5.62 5.99
N VAL A 95 8.60 6.12 5.45
CA VAL A 95 7.32 5.40 5.44
C VAL A 95 7.44 4.07 4.68
N HIS A 96 8.13 4.08 3.54
CA HIS A 96 8.40 2.85 2.79
C HIS A 96 9.13 1.80 3.64
N LEU A 97 10.16 2.18 4.40
CA LEU A 97 10.88 1.26 5.29
C LEU A 97 9.99 0.70 6.41
N VAL A 98 9.11 1.54 6.97
CA VAL A 98 8.12 1.10 7.97
C VAL A 98 7.16 0.08 7.35
N TYR A 99 6.68 0.33 6.13
CA TYR A 99 5.80 -0.59 5.41
C TYR A 99 6.47 -1.93 5.10
N GLU A 100 7.71 -1.94 4.63
CA GLU A 100 8.47 -3.19 4.44
C GLU A 100 8.60 -3.99 5.74
N SER A 101 8.86 -3.29 6.84
CA SER A 101 8.94 -3.93 8.15
C SER A 101 7.59 -4.53 8.54
N ALA A 102 6.49 -3.79 8.38
CA ALA A 102 5.14 -4.26 8.67
C ALA A 102 4.76 -5.49 7.85
N ILE A 103 4.97 -5.46 6.54
CA ILE A 103 4.68 -6.57 5.61
C ILE A 103 5.40 -7.85 6.04
N LYS A 104 6.67 -7.74 6.45
CA LYS A 104 7.46 -8.89 6.91
C LYS A 104 6.86 -9.60 8.13
N PHE A 105 6.11 -8.88 8.98
CA PHE A 105 5.38 -9.47 10.10
C PHE A 105 3.96 -9.87 9.71
N GLU A 106 3.29 -9.11 8.84
CA GLU A 106 1.88 -9.27 8.48
C GLU A 106 1.64 -10.52 7.61
N GLU A 107 2.45 -10.72 6.58
CA GLU A 107 2.32 -11.83 5.65
C GLU A 107 2.35 -13.22 6.33
N PRO A 108 3.35 -13.55 7.19
CA PRO A 108 3.39 -14.85 7.83
C PRO A 108 2.20 -15.09 8.78
N PHE A 109 1.70 -14.04 9.45
CA PHE A 109 0.52 -14.13 10.29
C PHE A 109 -0.74 -14.43 9.46
N THR A 110 -0.97 -13.65 8.41
CA THR A 110 -2.08 -13.83 7.48
C THR A 110 -2.05 -15.23 6.84
N LEU A 111 -0.87 -15.67 6.38
CA LEU A 111 -0.66 -17.02 5.83
C LEU A 111 -1.07 -18.12 6.82
N LYS A 112 -0.71 -17.96 8.10
CA LYS A 112 -1.06 -18.93 9.15
C LYS A 112 -2.56 -18.97 9.39
N ILE A 113 -3.22 -17.81 9.48
CA ILE A 113 -4.66 -17.71 9.71
C ILE A 113 -5.46 -18.43 8.61
N TYR A 114 -5.18 -18.12 7.33
CA TYR A 114 -5.90 -18.73 6.21
C TYR A 114 -5.54 -20.22 5.99
N SER A 115 -4.34 -20.67 6.39
CA SER A 115 -4.00 -22.10 6.32
C SER A 115 -4.71 -22.93 7.40
N CYS A 116 -4.84 -22.41 8.62
CA CYS A 116 -5.65 -23.03 9.68
C CYS A 116 -7.14 -23.10 9.29
N GLN A 117 -7.70 -22.04 8.70
CA GLN A 117 -9.08 -22.05 8.22
C GLN A 117 -9.32 -23.15 7.17
N LYS A 118 -8.40 -23.30 6.20
CA LYS A 118 -8.47 -24.34 5.17
C LYS A 118 -8.38 -25.75 5.74
N GLN A 119 -7.59 -25.95 6.81
CA GLN A 119 -7.51 -27.24 7.51
C GLN A 119 -8.80 -27.54 8.29
N ASN A 120 -9.32 -26.58 9.05
CA ASN A 120 -10.56 -26.76 9.82
C ASN A 120 -11.77 -27.00 8.90
N GLY A 121 -11.87 -26.30 7.76
CA GLY A 121 -12.93 -26.53 6.78
C GLY A 121 -12.87 -27.91 6.09
N LYS A 122 -11.68 -28.54 6.04
CA LYS A 122 -11.52 -29.92 5.57
C LYS A 122 -11.81 -30.97 6.63
N ALA A 123 -11.70 -30.64 7.93
CA ALA A 123 -11.98 -31.56 9.03
C ALA A 123 -13.47 -31.65 9.38
N VAL A 124 -14.30 -30.72 8.86
CA VAL A 124 -15.75 -30.64 9.09
C VAL A 124 -16.57 -31.17 7.89
N ASN A 125 -15.90 -31.55 6.79
CA ASN A 125 -16.50 -32.28 5.65
C ASN A 125 -16.02 -33.73 5.66
#